data_AF-A0A139PQS2-F1
#
_entry.id   AF-A0A139PQS2-F1
#
_cell.length_a   1.000
_cell.length_b   1.000
_cell.length_c   1.000
_cell.angle_alpha   90.00
_cell.angle_beta   90.00
_cell.angle_gamma   90.00
#
_symmetry.space_group_name_H-M   'P 1'
#
loop_
_entity.id
_entity.type
_entity.pdbx_description
1 polymer ?
#
loop_
_entity_poly.entity_id
_entity_poly.type
_entity_poly.pdbx_seq_one_letter_code
_entity_poly.pdbx_strand_id
1 'polypeptide(L)'
;MTLGGTGKDCGKRHPTVRQGALISAHAQVIGPVEIGANAKVGAAAVVVADVPSDVTVVGIPAKIVRVHGKKDEPVIHEVEEKREYYVNKLEQAKEASHRSSGL
;
A
#
# COMPACT_ATOMS: atom_id res chain seq x y z
N MET A 1 -14.02 -8.10 4.38
CA MET A 1 -12.91 -7.19 4.00
C MET A 1 -13.42 -5.76 4.00
N THR A 2 -12.53 -4.76 4.09
CA THR A 2 -12.88 -3.33 3.97
C THR A 2 -12.02 -2.66 2.89
N LEU A 3 -12.65 -1.89 2.02
CA LEU A 3 -12.02 -0.91 1.11
C LEU A 3 -12.52 0.48 1.52
N GLY A 4 -11.81 1.10 2.46
CA GLY A 4 -12.27 2.31 3.17
C GLY A 4 -11.48 3.54 2.81
N GLY A 5 -12.03 4.72 3.06
CA GLY A 5 -11.28 5.97 3.04
C GLY A 5 -10.65 6.32 4.38
N THR A 6 -9.75 7.29 4.38
CA THR A 6 -9.09 7.80 5.59
C THR A 6 -9.95 8.80 6.38
N GLY A 7 -11.01 9.32 5.76
CA GLY A 7 -11.82 10.43 6.29
C GLY A 7 -11.21 11.82 6.07
N LYS A 8 -9.98 11.92 5.53
CA LYS A 8 -9.28 13.19 5.30
C LYS A 8 -9.23 13.61 3.82
N ASP A 9 -9.41 12.66 2.92
CA ASP A 9 -9.28 12.88 1.47
C ASP A 9 -10.61 13.32 0.82
N CYS A 10 -10.57 14.39 0.04
CA CYS A 10 -11.65 14.81 -0.86
C CYS A 10 -11.41 14.27 -2.28
N GLY A 11 -12.46 13.77 -2.96
CA GLY A 11 -12.32 13.18 -4.31
C GLY A 11 -11.94 11.69 -4.28
N LYS A 12 -10.86 11.30 -4.98
CA LYS A 12 -10.35 9.91 -4.96
C LYS A 12 -9.82 9.61 -3.55
N ARG A 13 -10.56 8.74 -2.84
CA ARG A 13 -10.42 8.53 -1.39
C ARG A 13 -10.53 7.08 -0.94
N HIS A 14 -10.73 6.16 -1.89
CA HIS A 14 -10.86 4.73 -1.64
C HIS A 14 -9.84 3.97 -2.50
N PRO A 15 -9.49 2.73 -2.11
CA PRO A 15 -8.47 1.96 -2.81
C PRO A 15 -8.79 1.76 -4.30
N THR A 16 -7.75 1.55 -5.08
CA THR A 16 -7.83 1.00 -6.44
C THR A 16 -7.30 -0.43 -6.39
N VAL A 17 -8.09 -1.40 -6.83
CA VAL A 17 -7.68 -2.81 -6.88
C VAL A 17 -7.49 -3.20 -8.34
N ARG A 18 -6.27 -3.62 -8.70
CA ARG A 18 -5.94 -4.01 -10.07
C ARG A 18 -6.30 -5.46 -10.36
N GLN A 19 -6.28 -5.81 -11.65
CA GLN A 19 -6.63 -7.15 -12.13
C GLN A 19 -5.79 -8.24 -11.45
N GLY A 20 -6.46 -9.33 -11.05
CA GLY A 20 -5.82 -10.49 -10.45
C GLY A 20 -5.37 -10.30 -8.99
N ALA A 21 -5.55 -9.11 -8.40
CA ALA A 21 -5.25 -8.91 -6.99
C ALA A 21 -6.18 -9.76 -6.09
N LEU A 22 -5.61 -10.32 -5.03
CA LEU A 22 -6.31 -11.10 -4.02
C LEU A 22 -6.32 -10.33 -2.71
N ILE A 23 -7.51 -10.10 -2.15
CA ILE A 23 -7.69 -9.50 -0.83
C ILE A 23 -8.32 -10.53 0.09
N SER A 24 -7.55 -11.00 1.07
CA SER A 24 -7.96 -12.10 1.95
C SER A 24 -8.97 -11.66 3.02
N ALA A 25 -9.52 -12.64 3.74
CA ALA A 25 -10.48 -12.44 4.81
C ALA A 25 -9.99 -11.40 5.84
N HIS A 26 -10.91 -10.55 6.30
CA HIS A 26 -10.67 -9.51 7.30
C HIS A 26 -9.57 -8.47 6.98
N ALA A 27 -8.98 -8.45 5.79
CA ALA A 27 -8.07 -7.39 5.40
C ALA A 27 -8.77 -6.02 5.37
N GLN A 28 -8.04 -4.99 5.81
CA GLN A 28 -8.41 -3.58 5.78
C GLN A 28 -7.50 -2.86 4.78
N VAL A 29 -8.06 -2.28 3.72
CA VAL A 29 -7.30 -1.44 2.78
C VAL A 29 -7.88 -0.03 2.85
N ILE A 30 -7.07 0.93 3.29
CA ILE A 30 -7.54 2.24 3.73
C ILE A 30 -6.84 3.36 2.95
N GLY A 31 -7.65 4.25 2.37
CA GLY A 31 -7.21 5.44 1.65
C GLY A 31 -7.10 5.24 0.13
N PRO A 32 -6.68 6.27 -0.60
CA PRO A 32 -6.51 6.23 -2.06
C PRO A 32 -5.24 5.46 -2.48
N VAL A 33 -5.06 4.26 -1.93
CA VAL A 33 -3.94 3.37 -2.22
C VAL A 33 -4.24 2.45 -3.39
N GLU A 34 -3.20 2.06 -4.12
CA GLU A 34 -3.29 1.10 -5.20
C GLU A 34 -2.81 -0.29 -4.76
N ILE A 35 -3.61 -1.31 -5.06
CA ILE A 35 -3.22 -2.71 -4.97
C ILE A 35 -2.90 -3.19 -6.38
N GLY A 36 -1.61 -3.42 -6.65
CA GLY A 36 -1.06 -3.79 -7.95
C GLY A 36 -1.60 -5.12 -8.49
N ALA A 37 -1.35 -5.37 -9.78
CA ALA A 37 -1.86 -6.56 -10.45
C ALA A 37 -1.28 -7.83 -9.82
N ASN A 38 -2.09 -8.87 -9.66
CA ASN A 38 -1.71 -10.14 -9.01
C ASN A 38 -1.17 -10.04 -7.57
N ALA A 39 -1.22 -8.85 -6.96
CA ALA A 39 -0.78 -8.66 -5.58
C ALA A 39 -1.69 -9.44 -4.63
N LYS A 40 -1.13 -9.92 -3.51
CA LYS A 40 -1.87 -10.68 -2.50
C LYS A 40 -1.80 -9.96 -1.17
N VAL A 41 -2.95 -9.57 -0.64
CA VAL A 41 -3.09 -9.03 0.71
C VAL A 41 -3.51 -10.18 1.63
N GLY A 42 -2.67 -10.47 2.63
CA GLY A 42 -2.91 -11.53 3.61
C GLY A 42 -4.09 -11.24 4.52
N ALA A 43 -4.56 -12.28 5.22
CA ALA A 43 -5.69 -12.15 6.13
C ALA A 43 -5.37 -11.17 7.26
N ALA A 44 -6.38 -10.39 7.66
CA ALA A 44 -6.27 -9.37 8.72
C ALA A 44 -5.19 -8.28 8.51
N ALA A 45 -4.57 -8.20 7.33
CA ALA A 45 -3.58 -7.17 7.04
C ALA A 45 -4.21 -5.77 6.98
N VAL A 46 -3.47 -4.75 7.41
CA VAL A 46 -3.87 -3.34 7.33
C VAL A 46 -2.97 -2.62 6.34
N VAL A 47 -3.51 -2.31 5.16
CA VAL A 47 -2.80 -1.67 4.05
C VAL A 47 -3.10 -0.17 4.04
N VAL A 48 -2.03 0.63 4.17
CA VAL A 48 -2.08 2.10 4.23
C VAL A 48 -1.13 2.77 3.21
N ALA A 49 -0.48 1.98 2.35
CA ALA A 49 0.37 2.46 1.27
C ALA A 49 0.29 1.49 0.09
N ASP A 50 0.62 1.98 -1.10
CA ASP A 50 0.53 1.22 -2.35
C ASP A 50 1.26 -0.12 -2.26
N VAL A 51 0.68 -1.13 -2.90
CA VAL A 51 1.20 -2.49 -2.97
C VAL A 51 1.62 -2.77 -4.41
N PRO A 52 2.91 -3.02 -4.69
CA PRO A 52 3.39 -3.36 -6.03
C PRO A 52 2.71 -4.60 -6.62
N SER A 53 2.78 -4.77 -7.94
CA SER A 53 2.31 -6.00 -8.60
C SER A 53 3.11 -7.23 -8.17
N ASP A 54 2.47 -8.41 -8.23
CA ASP A 54 3.09 -9.72 -8.00
C ASP A 54 3.79 -9.93 -6.63
N VAL A 55 3.47 -9.09 -5.63
CA VAL A 55 3.96 -9.26 -4.24
C VAL A 55 2.88 -9.81 -3.31
N THR A 56 3.29 -10.30 -2.14
CA THR A 56 2.38 -10.60 -1.02
C THR A 56 2.70 -9.71 0.16
N VAL A 57 1.69 -9.04 0.70
CA VAL A 57 1.80 -8.19 1.90
C VAL A 57 0.99 -8.76 3.07
N VAL A 58 1.53 -8.66 4.29
CA VAL A 58 0.85 -9.10 5.53
C VAL A 58 1.19 -8.15 6.69
N GLY A 59 0.43 -8.23 7.79
CA GLY A 59 0.73 -7.50 9.02
C GLY A 59 0.06 -6.12 9.13
N ILE A 60 0.42 -5.41 10.20
CA ILE A 60 -0.13 -4.10 10.60
C ILE A 60 1.05 -3.21 11.06
N PRO A 61 1.47 -2.20 10.26
CA PRO A 61 1.07 -1.96 8.87
C PRO A 61 1.57 -3.08 7.94
N ALA A 62 0.90 -3.27 6.81
CA ALA A 62 1.24 -4.33 5.88
C ALA A 62 2.63 -4.14 5.23
N LYS A 63 3.44 -5.20 5.27
CA LYS A 63 4.80 -5.28 4.73
C LYS A 63 4.93 -6.41 3.72
N ILE A 64 5.80 -6.25 2.72
CA ILE A 64 6.08 -7.27 1.72
C ILE A 64 6.78 -8.47 2.39
N VAL A 65 6.26 -9.68 2.12
CA VAL A 65 6.84 -10.94 2.62
C VAL A 65 7.13 -11.95 1.51
N ARG A 66 6.66 -11.68 0.29
CA ARG A 66 6.99 -12.47 -0.91
C ARG A 66 7.00 -11.59 -2.14
N VAL A 67 7.89 -11.91 -3.08
CA VAL A 67 7.97 -11.30 -4.41
C VAL A 67 7.90 -12.43 -5.44
N HIS A 68 7.01 -12.31 -6.43
CA HIS A 68 6.72 -13.38 -7.41
C HIS A 68 6.44 -14.74 -6.77
N GLY A 69 5.75 -14.74 -5.63
CA GLY A 69 5.43 -15.96 -4.86
C GLY A 69 6.59 -16.59 -4.09
N LYS A 70 7.80 -16.03 -4.16
CA LYS A 70 8.99 -16.53 -3.48
C LYS A 70 9.29 -15.73 -2.21
N LYS A 71 9.81 -16.42 -1.20
CA LYS A 71 10.40 -15.80 -0.01
C LYS A 71 11.90 -15.70 -0.26
N ASP A 72 12.31 -14.60 -0.88
CA ASP A 72 13.70 -14.27 -1.21
C ASP A 72 14.05 -13.02 -0.42
N GLU A 73 14.68 -13.21 0.75
CA GLU A 73 14.94 -12.16 1.72
C GLU A 73 15.68 -10.96 1.12
N PRO A 74 16.80 -11.11 0.37
CA PRO A 74 17.46 -9.99 -0.29
C PRO A 74 16.52 -9.18 -1.20
N VAL A 75 15.75 -9.86 -2.05
CA VAL A 75 14.81 -9.20 -2.97
C VAL A 75 13.68 -8.50 -2.20
N ILE A 76 13.16 -9.15 -1.15
CA ILE A 76 12.12 -8.57 -0.29
C ILE A 76 12.62 -7.29 0.38
N HIS A 77 13.83 -7.30 0.95
CA HIS A 77 14.41 -6.12 1.58
C HIS A 77 14.59 -5.00 0.58
N GLU A 78 15.17 -5.28 -0.60
CA GLU A 78 15.35 -4.27 -1.64
C GLU A 78 14.02 -3.63 -2.08
N VAL A 79 12.97 -4.43 -2.27
CA VAL A 79 11.66 -3.93 -2.70
C VAL A 79 10.95 -3.16 -1.59
N GLU A 80 10.99 -3.64 -0.33
CA GLU A 80 10.37 -2.94 0.80
C GLU A 80 11.11 -1.63 1.11
N GLU A 81 12.44 -1.61 1.09
CA GLU A 81 13.24 -0.38 1.29
C GLU A 81 12.92 0.68 0.23
N LYS A 82 12.86 0.27 -1.04
CA LYS A 82 12.45 1.17 -2.14
C LYS A 82 11.05 1.69 -1.90
N ARG A 83 10.11 0.82 -1.54
CA ARG A 83 8.71 1.18 -1.25
C ARG A 83 8.64 2.21 -0.13
N GLU A 84 9.31 1.97 0.98
CA GLU A 84 9.37 2.90 2.12
C GLU A 84 9.97 4.25 1.73
N TYR A 85 11.08 4.26 0.97
CA TYR A 85 11.68 5.49 0.46
C TYR A 85 10.69 6.34 -0.35
N TYR A 86 9.98 5.73 -1.30
CA TYR A 86 9.03 6.47 -2.14
C TYR A 86 7.82 6.96 -1.35
N VAL A 87 7.31 6.17 -0.40
CA VAL A 87 6.22 6.58 0.49
C VAL A 87 6.62 7.82 1.29
N ASN A 88 7.77 7.76 1.97
CA ASN A 88 8.27 8.87 2.79
C ASN A 88 8.51 10.13 1.93
N LYS A 89 9.07 9.96 0.73
CA LYS A 89 9.30 11.07 -0.20
C LYS A 89 7.99 11.73 -0.65
N LEU A 90 6.95 10.94 -0.92
CA LEU A 90 5.63 11.45 -1.31
C LEU A 90 4.92 12.15 -0.16
N GLU A 91 5.04 11.64 1.07
CA GLU A 91 4.51 12.29 2.27
C GLU A 91 5.16 13.65 2.50
N GLN A 92 6.50 13.73 2.46
CA GLN A 92 7.24 14.99 2.57
C GLN A 92 6.83 15.99 1.48
N ALA A 93 6.64 15.53 0.24
CA ALA A 93 6.19 16.39 -0.87
C ALA A 93 4.77 16.93 -0.63
N LYS A 94 3.85 16.09 -0.14
CA LYS A 94 2.48 16.50 0.23
C LYS A 94 2.48 17.53 1.35
N GLU A 95 3.29 17.32 2.39
CA GLU A 95 3.43 18.24 3.52
C GLU A 95 4.04 19.59 3.11
N ALA A 96 5.05 19.57 2.23
CA ALA A 96 5.62 20.79 1.67
C ALA A 96 4.58 21.59 0.86
N SER A 97 3.78 20.90 0.02
CA SER A 97 2.72 21.54 -0.76
C SER A 97 1.58 22.08 0.10
N HIS A 98 1.23 21.41 1.20
CA HIS A 98 0.20 21.91 2.13
C HIS A 98 0.67 23.18 2.84
N ARG A 99 1.95 23.25 3.24
CA ARG A 99 2.52 24.45 3.86
C ARG A 99 2.57 25.65 2.90
N SER A 100 2.75 25.44 1.60
CA SER A 100 2.77 26.54 0.63
C SER A 100 1.38 27.03 0.21
N SER A 101 0.32 26.27 0.47
CA SER A 101 -1.05 26.60 0.06
C SER A 101 -1.86 27.32 1.15
N GLY A 102 -1.29 27.49 2.35
CA GLY A 102 -1.90 28.15 3.51
C GLY A 102 -1.40 29.57 3.79
N LEU A 103 -0.64 30.17 2.86
CA LEU A 103 -0.23 31.59 2.83
C LEU A 103 -0.94 32.27 1.65
#